data_AF-A0A1B6C7A5-F1
#
_entry.id   AF-A0A1B6C7A5-F1
#
_cell.length_a   1.000
_cell.length_b   1.000
_cell.length_c   1.000
_cell.angle_alpha   90.00
_cell.angle_beta   90.00
_cell.angle_gamma   90.00
#
_symmetry.space_group_name_H-M   'P 1'
#
loop_
_entity.id
_entity.type
_entity.pdbx_description
1 polymer ?
#
loop_
_entity_poly.entity_id
_entity_poly.type
_entity_poly.pdbx_seq_one_letter_code
_entity_poly.pdbx_strand_id
1 'polypeptide(L)'
;MAEDDLEDFSVNNHKSKKNKKKLNKEDKVKKHKQSSSKRKKNKKTTADELVRFKDGYEEALGISTPSKETVCLSSQIKVTRLAYNKILALDYYLRPYNSDSNQILICLQCRNFCESTIRELEANISHSSDINIVNESGEIQHFIKLCCILNAGETKDNDLIIQVNDVTTCHKLRGTVSYIQQTTNGTCQEKLDFCITVGVTAFLSKSMPLGDSFTDLLSSGNLIHCSSISLKPIIPRDFNQILNLVSTQCHLRIIDQLDSAASLFSQSTSGNRICLLMKSKSSHISVEARSDSESLMASLLDEIMINFAT
;
A
#
# COMPACT_ATOMS: atom_id res chain seq x y z
N MET A 1 17.48 2.75 62.33
CA MET A 1 18.38 3.77 62.93
C MET A 1 19.49 4.03 61.93
N ALA A 2 20.04 5.24 61.96
CA ALA A 2 20.93 5.84 60.97
C ALA A 2 22.32 5.11 60.90
N GLU A 3 23.26 5.41 60.00
CA GLU A 3 23.59 6.69 59.33
C GLU A 3 24.04 6.53 57.85
N ASP A 4 23.98 7.65 57.13
CA ASP A 4 24.62 7.85 55.81
C ASP A 4 26.15 7.97 55.95
N ASP A 5 26.88 7.80 54.84
CA ASP A 5 27.99 8.71 54.54
C ASP A 5 28.31 8.75 53.03
N LEU A 6 28.52 9.97 52.52
CA LEU A 6 28.98 10.29 51.18
C LEU A 6 30.48 10.63 51.23
N GLU A 7 31.25 10.34 50.20
CA GLU A 7 32.31 11.24 49.72
C GLU A 7 32.67 10.99 48.24
N ASP A 8 33.39 11.95 47.68
CA ASP A 8 33.41 12.33 46.27
C ASP A 8 34.68 11.83 45.53
N PHE A 9 34.65 11.74 44.20
CA PHE A 9 35.88 11.65 43.40
C PHE A 9 35.80 12.45 42.10
N SER A 10 36.82 13.29 41.94
CA SER A 10 36.79 14.49 41.10
C SER A 10 37.31 14.31 39.68
N VAL A 11 36.66 15.04 38.77
CA VAL A 11 37.22 15.85 37.67
C VAL A 11 38.52 15.36 37.00
N ASN A 12 38.46 15.15 35.68
CA ASN A 12 39.59 15.52 34.82
C ASN A 12 39.13 16.19 33.51
N ASN A 13 39.94 17.10 32.99
CA ASN A 13 39.50 18.18 32.09
C ASN A 13 40.53 18.36 30.98
N HIS A 14 40.17 18.26 29.69
CA HIS A 14 41.05 18.76 28.62
C HIS A 14 40.34 19.27 27.36
N LYS A 15 40.69 20.51 26.99
CA LYS A 15 40.25 21.22 25.78
C LYS A 15 41.16 20.91 24.58
N SER A 16 40.63 20.97 23.37
CA SER A 16 41.40 21.34 22.17
C SER A 16 40.54 22.18 21.21
N LYS A 17 41.16 23.02 20.35
CA LYS A 17 40.48 24.15 19.67
C LYS A 17 41.13 24.49 18.31
N LYS A 18 40.31 24.77 17.29
CA LYS A 18 40.64 25.35 15.94
C LYS A 18 41.43 24.40 15.00
N ASN A 19 41.09 24.28 13.70
CA ASN A 19 41.53 25.11 12.54
C ASN A 19 40.91 24.59 11.21
N LYS A 20 40.88 25.24 10.01
CA LYS A 20 40.87 26.67 9.57
C LYS A 20 40.71 26.82 8.01
N LYS A 21 39.58 27.35 7.49
CA LYS A 21 39.35 28.08 6.18
C LYS A 21 39.36 27.38 4.79
N LYS A 22 38.36 27.73 3.95
CA LYS A 22 38.31 28.07 2.48
C LYS A 22 36.81 28.17 2.04
N LEU A 23 36.33 28.78 0.93
CA LEU A 23 36.71 29.94 0.07
C LEU A 23 35.46 30.44 -0.74
N ASN A 24 35.64 31.34 -1.73
CA ASN A 24 34.71 31.91 -2.76
C ASN A 24 33.54 32.80 -2.27
N LYS A 25 33.41 34.11 -2.56
CA LYS A 25 33.52 34.96 -3.79
C LYS A 25 32.47 34.71 -4.87
N GLU A 26 31.56 35.68 -5.03
CA GLU A 26 30.92 36.00 -6.31
C GLU A 26 30.51 37.49 -6.38
N ASP A 27 30.17 37.97 -7.58
CA ASP A 27 30.36 39.36 -8.00
C ASP A 27 29.11 40.24 -8.09
N LYS A 28 29.35 41.55 -8.28
CA LYS A 28 28.33 42.53 -8.68
C LYS A 28 27.86 42.25 -10.12
N VAL A 29 26.57 42.47 -10.43
CA VAL A 29 26.12 43.48 -11.42
C VAL A 29 24.60 43.61 -11.50
N LYS A 30 24.15 44.82 -11.84
CA LYS A 30 22.75 45.25 -12.01
C LYS A 30 22.22 44.88 -13.40
N LYS A 31 20.92 44.57 -13.54
CA LYS A 31 19.99 45.49 -14.24
C LYS A 31 18.52 45.08 -14.13
N HIS A 32 17.66 46.04 -14.47
CA HIS A 32 16.25 46.12 -14.13
C HIS A 32 15.46 46.46 -15.41
N LYS A 33 14.21 45.98 -15.49
CA LYS A 33 13.06 46.58 -16.20
C LYS A 33 13.00 46.60 -17.74
N GLN A 34 11.87 46.04 -18.20
CA GLN A 34 10.86 46.65 -19.08
C GLN A 34 11.29 47.28 -20.42
N SER A 35 10.72 46.74 -21.51
CA SER A 35 9.68 47.39 -22.34
C SER A 35 9.61 46.67 -23.70
N SER A 36 8.59 46.76 -24.54
CA SER A 36 7.12 46.76 -24.44
C SER A 36 6.62 47.03 -25.87
N SER A 37 5.35 46.71 -26.17
CA SER A 37 4.63 47.13 -27.39
C SER A 37 4.95 46.33 -28.68
N LYS A 38 3.94 45.63 -29.25
CA LYS A 38 2.99 46.05 -30.31
C LYS A 38 3.48 45.58 -31.70
N ARG A 39 2.67 45.05 -32.63
CA ARG A 39 1.19 44.97 -32.74
C ARG A 39 0.80 43.89 -33.79
N LYS A 40 -0.35 43.23 -33.59
CA LYS A 40 -1.37 42.75 -34.58
C LYS A 40 -0.96 42.68 -36.08
N LYS A 41 -1.27 41.62 -36.83
CA LYS A 41 -2.64 41.30 -37.30
C LYS A 41 -2.75 39.92 -38.01
N ASN A 42 -3.96 39.37 -38.03
CA ASN A 42 -4.39 38.11 -38.66
C ASN A 42 -4.10 37.98 -40.17
N LYS A 43 -3.91 36.74 -40.64
CA LYS A 43 -4.81 36.10 -41.64
C LYS A 43 -4.67 34.55 -41.64
N LYS A 44 -5.81 33.86 -41.75
CA LYS A 44 -5.92 32.42 -42.14
C LYS A 44 -5.88 32.30 -43.68
N THR A 45 -5.95 31.05 -44.18
CA THR A 45 -6.02 30.55 -45.58
C THR A 45 -4.65 30.32 -46.23
N THR A 46 -4.35 29.21 -46.93
CA THR A 46 -5.12 27.96 -47.24
C THR A 46 -4.12 26.84 -47.60
N ALA A 47 -4.61 25.64 -47.94
CA ALA A 47 -3.79 24.48 -48.29
C ALA A 47 -3.14 24.52 -49.69
N ASP A 48 -2.23 23.56 -49.88
CA ASP A 48 -1.73 22.95 -51.12
C ASP A 48 -0.65 23.62 -51.98
N GLU A 49 0.13 22.72 -52.60
CA GLU A 49 1.16 22.85 -53.64
C GLU A 49 2.44 23.65 -53.35
N LEU A 50 3.47 22.95 -52.84
CA LEU A 50 4.80 22.91 -53.48
C LEU A 50 5.46 21.54 -53.25
N VAL A 51 5.47 20.70 -54.30
CA VAL A 51 6.10 19.36 -54.28
C VAL A 51 7.44 19.39 -55.03
N ARG A 52 8.45 18.65 -54.53
CA ARG A 52 9.78 18.38 -55.12
C ARG A 52 10.73 19.59 -55.11
N PHE A 53 11.96 19.54 -54.59
CA PHE A 53 13.01 18.52 -54.77
C PHE A 53 14.08 18.63 -53.68
N LYS A 54 14.47 17.51 -53.05
CA LYS A 54 15.85 16.98 -53.10
C LYS A 54 15.98 15.70 -52.29
N ASP A 55 16.29 14.61 -52.98
CA ASP A 55 16.83 13.39 -52.38
C ASP A 55 18.21 13.64 -51.76
N GLY A 56 18.59 12.81 -50.79
CA GLY A 56 19.95 12.74 -50.27
C GLY A 56 20.09 13.08 -48.78
N TYR A 57 19.50 12.25 -47.92
CA TYR A 57 20.10 11.95 -46.61
C TYR A 57 19.83 10.48 -46.26
N GLU A 58 20.87 9.75 -45.89
CA GLU A 58 20.84 8.30 -45.74
C GLU A 58 20.03 7.84 -44.52
N GLU A 59 19.32 6.73 -44.69
CA GLU A 59 18.57 6.06 -43.64
C GLU A 59 19.54 5.41 -42.62
N ALA A 60 19.72 6.05 -41.47
CA ALA A 60 20.58 5.54 -40.42
C ALA A 60 20.02 4.22 -39.86
N LEU A 61 20.80 3.14 -40.06
CA LEU A 61 20.45 1.77 -39.67
C LEU A 61 19.99 1.67 -38.21
N GLY A 62 18.98 0.81 -37.99
CA GLY A 62 18.20 0.75 -36.76
C GLY A 62 19.01 0.59 -35.48
N ILE A 63 19.12 1.68 -34.71
CA ILE A 63 19.30 1.61 -33.26
C ILE A 63 17.97 1.26 -32.61
N SER A 64 17.72 -0.04 -32.45
CA SER A 64 16.71 -0.55 -31.53
C SER A 64 17.10 -0.16 -30.11
N THR A 65 16.70 1.03 -29.66
CA THR A 65 16.58 1.32 -28.24
C THR A 65 15.61 0.28 -27.66
N PRO A 66 16.03 -0.62 -26.76
CA PRO A 66 15.09 -1.52 -26.14
C PRO A 66 14.15 -0.65 -25.32
N SER A 67 12.88 -0.57 -25.72
CA SER A 67 11.85 -0.10 -24.81
C SER A 67 11.91 -1.06 -23.64
N LYS A 68 12.47 -0.59 -22.52
CA LYS A 68 12.36 -1.26 -21.23
C LYS A 68 10.90 -1.04 -20.81
N GLU A 69 10.01 -1.75 -21.48
CA GLU A 69 8.61 -1.87 -21.10
C GLU A 69 8.62 -2.49 -19.71
N THR A 70 8.61 -1.60 -18.71
CA THR A 70 8.12 -1.93 -17.39
C THR A 70 6.67 -2.35 -17.62
N VAL A 71 6.48 -3.66 -17.81
CA VAL A 71 5.18 -4.31 -17.76
C VAL A 71 4.58 -3.83 -16.45
N CYS A 72 3.66 -2.87 -16.57
CA CYS A 72 2.94 -2.35 -15.44
C CYS A 72 2.01 -3.50 -15.06
N LEU A 73 2.48 -4.36 -14.14
CA LEU A 73 1.66 -5.31 -13.43
C LEU A 73 0.61 -4.47 -12.71
N SER A 74 -0.51 -4.24 -13.38
CA SER A 74 -1.68 -3.58 -12.83
C SER A 74 -1.96 -4.25 -11.49
N SER A 75 -2.04 -3.46 -10.41
CA SER A 75 -2.17 -3.97 -9.06
C SER A 75 -3.36 -4.92 -9.00
N GLN A 76 -3.08 -6.24 -9.08
CA GLN A 76 -4.13 -7.23 -9.21
C GLN A 76 -4.89 -7.26 -7.89
N ILE A 77 -6.17 -6.90 -7.95
CA ILE A 77 -7.05 -6.90 -6.78
C ILE A 77 -7.07 -8.33 -6.22
N LYS A 78 -6.53 -8.50 -5.02
CA LYS A 78 -6.43 -9.81 -4.36
C LYS A 78 -7.81 -10.22 -3.83
N VAL A 79 -8.58 -10.89 -4.68
CA VAL A 79 -9.85 -11.53 -4.29
C VAL A 79 -9.57 -12.73 -3.40
N THR A 80 -10.28 -12.83 -2.28
CA THR A 80 -10.13 -13.90 -1.29
C THR A 80 -11.49 -14.53 -1.00
N ARG A 81 -11.55 -15.86 -0.95
CA ARG A 81 -12.77 -16.62 -0.62
C ARG A 81 -13.07 -16.54 0.87
N LEU A 82 -14.23 -15.98 1.24
CA LEU A 82 -14.72 -15.92 2.62
C LEU A 82 -15.47 -17.19 3.03
N ALA A 83 -16.43 -17.62 2.20
CA ALA A 83 -17.25 -18.79 2.45
C ALA A 83 -17.71 -19.42 1.13
N TYR A 84 -17.98 -20.73 1.15
CA TYR A 84 -18.46 -21.48 0.00
C TYR A 84 -19.28 -22.69 0.42
N ASN A 85 -20.40 -22.91 -0.25
CA ASN A 85 -21.07 -24.21 -0.31
C ASN A 85 -21.59 -24.47 -1.73
N LYS A 86 -22.45 -25.48 -1.93
CA LYS A 86 -22.99 -25.84 -3.25
C LYS A 86 -23.97 -24.81 -3.84
N ILE A 87 -24.39 -23.81 -3.06
CA ILE A 87 -25.43 -22.85 -3.41
C ILE A 87 -24.84 -21.43 -3.56
N LEU A 88 -23.99 -21.02 -2.63
CA LEU A 88 -23.43 -19.67 -2.55
C LEU A 88 -21.90 -19.70 -2.42
N ALA A 89 -21.21 -18.82 -3.15
CA ALA A 89 -19.90 -18.32 -2.75
C ALA A 89 -20.01 -16.88 -2.25
N LEU A 90 -19.20 -16.59 -1.23
CA LEU A 90 -18.90 -15.25 -0.78
C LEU A 90 -17.40 -15.01 -0.96
N ASP A 91 -17.05 -14.11 -1.87
CA ASP A 91 -15.68 -13.62 -2.11
C ASP A 91 -15.57 -12.18 -1.62
N TYR A 92 -14.36 -11.74 -1.25
CA TYR A 92 -14.11 -10.33 -0.90
C TYR A 92 -12.81 -9.78 -1.48
N TYR A 93 -12.78 -8.46 -1.62
CA TYR A 93 -11.56 -7.70 -1.83
C TYR A 93 -11.66 -6.33 -1.18
N LEU A 94 -10.49 -5.72 -0.93
CA LEU A 94 -10.35 -4.43 -0.26
C LEU A 94 -10.07 -3.32 -1.29
N ARG A 95 -10.60 -2.12 -1.04
CA ARG A 95 -10.31 -0.89 -1.79
C ARG A 95 -10.17 0.29 -0.82
N PRO A 96 -9.26 1.25 -1.02
CA PRO A 96 -9.25 2.50 -0.25
C PRO A 96 -10.62 3.20 -0.36
N TYR A 97 -11.14 3.74 0.75
CA TYR A 97 -12.36 4.56 0.71
C TYR A 97 -12.02 6.02 0.40
N ASN A 98 -11.23 6.66 1.27
CA ASN A 98 -10.60 7.95 1.03
C ASN A 98 -9.11 7.86 1.39
N SER A 99 -8.23 8.50 0.60
CA SER A 99 -6.77 8.36 0.70
C SER A 99 -6.16 8.70 2.06
N ASP A 100 -6.80 9.61 2.81
CA ASP A 100 -6.30 10.17 4.07
C ASP A 100 -7.16 9.76 5.28
N SER A 101 -8.01 8.73 5.15
CA SER A 101 -8.87 8.23 6.22
C SER A 101 -8.46 6.84 6.67
N ASN A 102 -8.68 6.52 7.95
CA ASN A 102 -8.60 5.13 8.44
C ASN A 102 -9.85 4.33 8.04
N GLN A 103 -10.39 4.57 6.84
CA GLN A 103 -11.58 3.91 6.32
C GLN A 103 -11.26 3.16 5.02
N ILE A 104 -11.87 1.99 4.89
CA ILE A 104 -11.63 1.08 3.78
C ILE A 104 -12.94 0.49 3.28
N LEU A 105 -13.09 0.37 1.97
CA LEU A 105 -14.19 -0.34 1.35
C LEU A 105 -13.88 -1.83 1.28
N ILE A 106 -14.82 -2.63 1.76
CA ILE A 106 -14.89 -4.06 1.44
C ILE A 106 -15.97 -4.25 0.41
N CYS A 107 -15.59 -4.78 -0.75
CA CYS A 107 -16.56 -5.32 -1.69
C CYS A 107 -16.79 -6.80 -1.37
N LEU A 108 -18.00 -7.14 -0.93
CA LEU A 108 -18.48 -8.51 -0.78
C LEU A 108 -19.18 -8.98 -2.05
N GLN A 109 -18.52 -9.87 -2.79
CA GLN A 109 -19.06 -10.49 -4.00
C GLN A 109 -19.80 -11.78 -3.65
N CYS A 110 -21.12 -11.76 -3.85
CA CYS A 110 -22.03 -12.86 -3.58
C CYS A 110 -22.42 -13.53 -4.90
N ARG A 111 -22.12 -14.83 -5.07
CA ARG A 111 -22.42 -15.57 -6.31
C ARG A 111 -23.26 -16.81 -6.06
N ASN A 112 -24.40 -16.89 -6.75
CA ASN A 112 -25.29 -18.04 -6.72
C ASN A 112 -24.86 -19.10 -7.74
N PHE A 113 -24.65 -20.33 -7.27
CA PHE A 113 -24.27 -21.49 -8.07
C PHE A 113 -25.42 -22.48 -8.30
N CYS A 114 -26.58 -22.30 -7.65
CA CYS A 114 -27.73 -23.16 -7.85
C CYS A 114 -28.70 -22.62 -8.92
N GLU A 115 -29.60 -23.48 -9.38
CA GLU A 115 -30.65 -23.15 -10.35
C GLU A 115 -31.85 -22.40 -9.72
N SER A 116 -31.86 -22.25 -8.40
CA SER A 116 -32.90 -21.58 -7.62
C SER A 116 -32.55 -20.13 -7.30
N THR A 117 -33.57 -19.28 -7.15
CA THR A 117 -33.38 -17.92 -6.64
C THR A 117 -33.09 -17.94 -5.14
N ILE A 118 -32.07 -17.20 -4.72
CA ILE A 118 -31.77 -16.87 -3.33
C ILE A 118 -32.43 -15.53 -2.99
N ARG A 119 -32.99 -15.40 -1.79
CA ARG A 119 -33.56 -14.16 -1.23
C ARG A 119 -33.01 -13.88 0.16
N GLU A 120 -33.19 -12.63 0.59
CA GLU A 120 -32.90 -12.17 1.95
C GLU A 120 -31.46 -12.54 2.36
N LEU A 121 -30.51 -12.19 1.48
CA LEU A 121 -29.07 -12.37 1.73
C LEU A 121 -28.59 -11.27 2.67
N GLU A 122 -28.26 -11.67 3.90
CA GLU A 122 -28.02 -10.77 5.03
C GLU A 122 -26.77 -11.24 5.78
N ALA A 123 -25.93 -10.28 6.18
CA ALA A 123 -24.71 -10.53 6.96
C ALA A 123 -24.81 -9.90 8.34
N ASN A 124 -24.44 -10.67 9.36
CA ASN A 124 -24.17 -10.19 10.71
C ASN A 124 -22.67 -10.29 10.93
N ILE A 125 -22.02 -9.19 11.31
CA ILE A 125 -20.56 -9.11 11.44
C ILE A 125 -20.20 -8.54 12.83
N SER A 126 -19.27 -9.22 13.51
CA SER A 126 -18.75 -8.82 14.82
C SER A 126 -18.10 -7.45 14.76
N HIS A 127 -18.20 -6.67 15.82
CA HIS A 127 -17.56 -5.36 15.97
C HIS A 127 -16.58 -5.37 17.16
N SER A 128 -15.72 -4.36 17.26
CA SER A 128 -14.71 -4.24 18.33
C SER A 128 -14.39 -2.77 18.62
N SER A 129 -13.55 -2.48 19.62
CA SER A 129 -13.02 -1.13 19.83
C SER A 129 -12.20 -0.61 18.64
N ASP A 130 -11.56 -1.51 17.90
CA ASP A 130 -10.46 -1.15 16.99
C ASP A 130 -10.86 -1.24 15.52
N ILE A 131 -11.92 -1.99 15.21
CA ILE A 131 -12.48 -2.14 13.86
C ILE A 131 -14.01 -2.31 13.92
N ASN A 132 -14.71 -1.54 13.08
CA ASN A 132 -16.16 -1.47 12.99
C ASN A 132 -16.62 -1.32 11.53
N ILE A 133 -17.79 -1.89 11.18
CA ILE A 133 -18.48 -1.54 9.93
C ILE A 133 -19.37 -0.33 10.23
N VAL A 134 -19.37 0.65 9.34
CA VAL A 134 -20.12 1.91 9.49
C VAL A 134 -20.94 2.22 8.25
N ASN A 135 -22.04 2.95 8.43
CA ASN A 135 -22.77 3.56 7.31
C ASN A 135 -22.05 4.83 6.80
N GLU A 136 -22.59 5.45 5.75
CA GLU A 136 -22.08 6.71 5.19
C GLU A 136 -22.06 7.87 6.20
N SER A 137 -22.92 7.82 7.23
CA SER A 137 -22.98 8.77 8.36
C SER A 137 -21.96 8.48 9.47
N GLY A 138 -21.20 7.38 9.40
CA GLY A 138 -20.24 6.95 10.42
C GLY A 138 -20.83 6.14 11.58
N GLU A 139 -22.12 5.78 11.54
CA GLU A 139 -22.78 4.99 12.59
C GLU A 139 -22.49 3.50 12.41
N ILE A 140 -22.25 2.79 13.53
CA ILE A 140 -21.88 1.36 13.51
C ILE A 140 -23.05 0.50 13.03
N GLN A 141 -22.79 -0.38 12.06
CA GLN A 141 -23.76 -1.34 11.52
C GLN A 141 -23.46 -2.76 12.01
N HIS A 142 -24.36 -3.32 12.83
CA HIS A 142 -24.29 -4.73 13.26
C HIS A 142 -24.88 -5.71 12.25
N PHE A 143 -25.83 -5.24 11.45
CA PHE A 143 -26.63 -6.06 10.55
C PHE A 143 -26.70 -5.38 9.18
N ILE A 144 -26.39 -6.16 8.15
CA ILE A 144 -26.09 -5.65 6.81
C ILE A 144 -26.94 -6.44 5.84
N LYS A 145 -27.88 -5.76 5.20
CA LYS A 145 -28.63 -6.33 4.07
C LYS A 145 -27.75 -6.24 2.84
N LEU A 146 -27.32 -7.39 2.31
CA LEU A 146 -26.47 -7.45 1.12
C LEU A 146 -27.35 -7.26 -0.12
N CYS A 147 -27.98 -8.33 -0.61
CA CYS A 147 -28.90 -8.24 -1.74
C CYS A 147 -30.24 -8.92 -1.43
N CYS A 148 -31.35 -8.24 -1.73
CA CYS A 148 -32.71 -8.76 -1.50
C CYS A 148 -33.01 -10.05 -2.28
N ILE A 149 -32.44 -10.18 -3.49
CA ILE A 149 -32.66 -11.28 -4.44
C ILE A 149 -31.36 -11.52 -5.21
N LEU A 150 -30.96 -12.78 -5.37
CA LEU A 150 -29.82 -13.23 -6.20
C LEU A 150 -30.27 -14.44 -7.04
N ASN A 151 -30.40 -14.25 -8.35
CA ASN A 151 -30.94 -15.24 -9.27
C ASN A 151 -29.92 -16.34 -9.60
N ALA A 152 -30.37 -17.42 -10.23
CA ALA A 152 -29.50 -18.53 -10.65
C ALA A 152 -28.33 -18.04 -11.51
N GLY A 153 -27.09 -18.42 -11.14
CA GLY A 153 -25.87 -17.98 -11.81
C GLY A 153 -25.47 -16.51 -11.61
N GLU A 154 -26.30 -15.70 -10.94
CA GLU A 154 -26.06 -14.27 -10.74
C GLU A 154 -24.92 -14.03 -9.74
N THR A 155 -24.18 -12.93 -9.97
CA THR A 155 -23.14 -12.42 -9.05
C THR A 155 -23.46 -10.96 -8.72
N LYS A 156 -23.41 -10.59 -7.44
CA LYS A 156 -23.66 -9.22 -6.97
C LYS A 156 -22.58 -8.78 -5.99
N ASP A 157 -22.08 -7.57 -6.23
CA ASP A 157 -21.13 -6.87 -5.37
C ASP A 157 -21.89 -6.00 -4.36
N ASN A 158 -21.40 -5.96 -3.12
CA ASN A 158 -21.99 -5.21 -2.02
C ASN A 158 -20.86 -4.48 -1.29
N ASP A 159 -20.84 -3.16 -1.36
CA ASP A 159 -19.80 -2.34 -0.76
C ASP A 159 -20.13 -1.98 0.70
N LEU A 160 -19.16 -2.22 1.60
CA LEU A 160 -19.25 -1.94 3.03
C LEU A 160 -18.10 -1.02 3.44
N ILE A 161 -18.39 0.02 4.22
CA ILE A 161 -17.35 0.90 4.77
C ILE A 161 -16.93 0.34 6.13
N ILE A 162 -15.63 0.08 6.28
CA ILE A 162 -15.02 -0.22 7.58
C ILE A 162 -14.31 1.02 8.09
N GLN A 163 -14.54 1.36 9.36
CA GLN A 163 -13.71 2.25 10.16
C GLN A 163 -12.72 1.41 10.97
N VAL A 164 -11.43 1.73 10.84
CA VAL A 164 -10.36 1.20 11.71
C VAL A 164 -9.87 2.33 12.62
N ASN A 165 -9.66 2.03 13.90
CA ASN A 165 -9.12 2.96 14.88
C ASN A 165 -7.62 2.70 15.10
N ASP A 166 -7.19 1.44 15.16
CA ASP A 166 -5.77 1.05 15.16
C ASP A 166 -5.35 0.48 13.80
N VAL A 167 -4.70 1.30 12.98
CA VAL A 167 -4.15 0.89 11.67
C VAL A 167 -2.77 0.23 11.78
N THR A 168 -2.25 0.04 12.99
CA THR A 168 -0.93 -0.59 13.25
C THR A 168 -1.02 -2.10 13.51
N THR A 169 -2.22 -2.66 13.61
CA THR A 169 -2.44 -4.11 13.81
C THR A 169 -3.33 -4.73 12.72
N CYS A 170 -3.15 -6.03 12.49
CA CYS A 170 -3.98 -6.81 11.57
C CYS A 170 -5.29 -7.22 12.24
N HIS A 171 -6.42 -6.85 11.65
CA HIS A 171 -7.76 -7.06 12.20
C HIS A 171 -8.48 -8.26 11.57
N LYS A 172 -9.33 -8.90 12.36
CA LYS A 172 -10.18 -10.02 11.92
C LYS A 172 -11.63 -9.82 12.35
N LEU A 173 -12.51 -9.62 11.37
CA LEU A 173 -13.95 -9.51 11.57
C LEU A 173 -14.60 -10.87 11.27
N ARG A 174 -15.18 -11.49 12.29
CA ARG A 174 -15.98 -12.71 12.13
C ARG A 174 -17.41 -12.32 11.71
N GLY A 175 -18.02 -13.10 10.85
CA GLY A 175 -19.41 -12.88 10.48
C GLY A 175 -20.12 -14.16 10.08
N THR A 176 -21.43 -14.07 10.00
CA THR A 176 -22.30 -15.12 9.46
C THR A 176 -23.16 -14.48 8.37
N VAL A 177 -23.17 -15.08 7.19
CA VAL A 177 -24.14 -14.75 6.14
C VAL A 177 -25.29 -15.74 6.20
N SER A 178 -26.53 -15.24 6.17
CA SER A 178 -27.76 -16.04 6.11
C SER A 178 -28.55 -15.71 4.87
N TYR A 179 -29.27 -16.71 4.34
CA TYR A 179 -30.12 -16.54 3.16
C TYR A 179 -31.25 -17.56 3.08
N ILE A 180 -32.23 -17.28 2.23
CA ILE A 180 -33.35 -18.17 1.93
C ILE A 180 -33.27 -18.61 0.46
N GLN A 181 -33.09 -19.91 0.23
CA GLN A 181 -33.18 -20.53 -1.10
C GLN A 181 -34.65 -20.89 -1.41
N GLN A 182 -35.14 -20.52 -2.59
CA GLN A 182 -36.48 -20.89 -3.06
C GLN A 182 -36.43 -22.14 -3.95
N THR A 183 -36.80 -23.30 -3.39
CA THR A 183 -36.84 -24.58 -4.11
C THR A 183 -38.26 -24.96 -4.53
N THR A 184 -38.41 -25.97 -5.39
CA THR A 184 -39.73 -26.55 -5.75
C THR A 184 -40.49 -27.11 -4.55
N ASN A 185 -39.78 -27.47 -3.48
CA ASN A 185 -40.33 -28.13 -2.30
C ASN A 185 -40.62 -27.13 -1.16
N GLY A 186 -40.43 -25.84 -1.40
CA GLY A 186 -40.54 -24.76 -0.41
C GLY A 186 -39.23 -23.99 -0.21
N THR A 187 -39.16 -23.22 0.88
CA THR A 187 -38.01 -22.39 1.22
C THR A 187 -37.07 -23.09 2.20
N CYS A 188 -35.77 -23.12 1.89
CA CYS A 188 -34.72 -23.54 2.82
C CYS A 188 -33.96 -22.31 3.32
N GLN A 189 -33.68 -22.22 4.63
CA GLN A 189 -32.82 -21.19 5.19
C GLN A 189 -31.45 -21.79 5.52
N GLU A 190 -30.38 -21.18 5.01
CA GLU A 190 -29.01 -21.60 5.28
C GLU A 190 -28.17 -20.47 5.89
N LYS A 191 -27.05 -20.85 6.50
CA LYS A 191 -26.07 -19.95 7.11
C LYS A 191 -24.65 -20.42 6.81
N LEU A 192 -23.75 -19.48 6.57
CA LEU A 192 -22.31 -19.73 6.40
C LEU A 192 -21.52 -18.74 7.25
N ASP A 193 -20.62 -19.26 8.08
CA ASP A 193 -19.68 -18.45 8.85
C ASP A 193 -18.46 -18.08 8.00
N PHE A 194 -17.93 -16.88 8.21
CA PHE A 194 -16.75 -16.37 7.53
C PHE A 194 -15.88 -15.49 8.46
N CYS A 195 -14.67 -15.18 7.98
CA CYS A 195 -13.74 -14.29 8.66
C CYS A 195 -13.04 -13.39 7.64
N ILE A 196 -13.34 -12.10 7.68
CA ILE A 196 -12.65 -11.06 6.92
C ILE A 196 -11.35 -10.72 7.65
N THR A 197 -10.22 -10.70 6.93
CA THR A 197 -8.95 -10.14 7.46
C THR A 197 -8.66 -8.80 6.79
N VAL A 198 -8.34 -7.78 7.60
CA VAL A 198 -7.89 -6.46 7.15
C VAL A 198 -6.45 -6.28 7.65
N GLY A 199 -5.50 -6.25 6.71
CA GLY A 199 -4.07 -6.08 7.02
C GLY A 199 -3.66 -4.62 7.17
N VAL A 200 -2.53 -4.38 7.83
CA VAL A 200 -1.89 -3.06 7.93
C VAL A 200 -1.46 -2.55 6.56
N THR A 201 -1.14 -3.45 5.62
CA THR A 201 -0.79 -3.10 4.23
C THR A 201 -1.86 -2.27 3.52
N ALA A 202 -3.12 -2.37 3.94
CA ALA A 202 -4.23 -1.61 3.37
C ALA A 202 -4.26 -0.13 3.81
N PHE A 203 -3.53 0.22 4.88
CA PHE A 203 -3.28 1.59 5.34
C PHE A 203 -1.86 2.09 4.95
N LEU A 204 -1.17 1.24 4.18
CA LEU A 204 0.01 1.41 3.33
C LEU A 204 0.14 2.62 2.39
N SER A 205 1.08 3.56 2.55
CA SER A 205 1.37 4.56 1.50
C SER A 205 2.82 4.62 1.05
N LYS A 206 3.02 4.77 -0.27
CA LYS A 206 4.33 5.03 -0.91
C LYS A 206 4.78 6.49 -0.81
N SER A 207 3.90 7.37 -0.34
CA SER A 207 4.19 8.80 -0.19
C SER A 207 5.20 9.01 0.93
N MET A 208 6.21 9.85 0.68
CA MET A 208 7.14 10.33 1.70
C MET A 208 6.92 11.84 1.85
N PRO A 209 6.87 12.41 3.06
CA PRO A 209 6.59 13.83 3.26
C PRO A 209 7.56 14.74 2.49
N LEU A 210 7.04 15.87 2.01
CA LEU A 210 7.82 16.81 1.20
C LEU A 210 8.94 17.44 2.04
N GLY A 211 10.19 17.12 1.71
CA GLY A 211 11.38 17.60 2.43
C GLY A 211 12.00 16.58 3.38
N ASP A 212 11.32 15.47 3.69
CA ASP A 212 11.94 14.34 4.38
C ASP A 212 13.00 13.69 3.46
N SER A 213 14.10 13.23 4.05
CA SER A 213 15.13 12.42 3.38
C SER A 213 15.21 11.06 4.07
N PHE A 214 15.35 9.99 3.29
CA PHE A 214 15.48 8.63 3.85
C PHE A 214 16.70 8.48 4.75
N THR A 215 17.82 9.15 4.40
CA THR A 215 19.03 9.17 5.23
C THR A 215 18.81 9.92 6.54
N ASP A 216 18.07 11.03 6.50
CA ASP A 216 17.77 11.83 7.69
C ASP A 216 16.80 11.07 8.60
N LEU A 217 15.81 10.38 8.04
CA LEU A 217 14.92 9.49 8.76
C LEU A 217 15.68 8.36 9.48
N LEU A 218 16.57 7.65 8.78
CA LEU A 218 17.38 6.58 9.38
C LEU A 218 18.35 7.08 10.47
N SER A 219 18.86 8.31 10.32
CA SER A 219 19.78 8.93 11.30
C SER A 219 19.09 9.70 12.42
N SER A 220 17.78 9.94 12.31
CA SER A 220 16.99 10.73 13.27
C SER A 220 16.91 10.13 14.68
N GLY A 221 17.14 8.82 14.82
CA GLY A 221 16.93 8.08 16.06
C GLY A 221 15.45 7.76 16.38
N ASN A 222 14.49 8.20 15.54
CA ASN A 222 13.06 8.00 15.79
C ASN A 222 12.58 6.58 15.49
N LEU A 223 13.27 5.84 14.61
CA LEU A 223 12.95 4.45 14.29
C LEU A 223 13.56 3.50 15.33
N ILE A 224 13.01 3.54 16.54
CA ILE A 224 13.55 2.84 17.72
C ILE A 224 13.33 1.32 17.69
N HIS A 225 12.30 0.85 16.98
CA HIS A 225 11.99 -0.58 16.88
C HIS A 225 12.70 -1.20 15.67
N CYS A 226 13.23 -2.42 15.84
CA CYS A 226 13.90 -3.17 14.79
C CYS A 226 13.56 -4.66 14.91
N SER A 227 13.26 -5.32 13.79
CA SER A 227 13.00 -6.76 13.71
C SER A 227 13.38 -7.32 12.34
N SER A 228 13.44 -8.64 12.17
CA SER A 228 13.80 -9.25 10.89
C SER A 228 13.21 -10.63 10.67
N ILE A 229 12.90 -10.95 9.42
CA ILE A 229 12.38 -12.26 8.97
C ILE A 229 13.24 -12.85 7.85
N SER A 230 13.04 -14.15 7.57
CA SER A 230 13.72 -14.90 6.51
C SER A 230 12.70 -15.53 5.57
N LEU A 231 12.58 -14.97 4.36
CA LEU A 231 11.69 -15.46 3.32
C LEU A 231 12.33 -16.61 2.55
N LYS A 232 11.64 -17.74 2.51
CA LYS A 232 11.96 -18.92 1.71
C LYS A 232 10.75 -19.25 0.82
N PRO A 233 10.63 -18.63 -0.36
CA PRO A 233 9.53 -18.89 -1.28
C PRO A 233 9.48 -20.38 -1.66
N ILE A 234 8.29 -20.96 -1.70
CA ILE A 234 8.10 -22.35 -2.12
C ILE A 234 8.31 -22.46 -3.64
N ILE A 235 7.85 -21.45 -4.38
CA ILE A 235 8.07 -21.32 -5.82
C ILE A 235 9.40 -20.56 -6.05
N PRO A 236 10.37 -21.12 -6.80
CA PRO A 236 11.60 -20.42 -7.15
C PRO A 236 11.31 -19.10 -7.88
N ARG A 237 11.69 -17.98 -7.27
CA ARG A 237 11.60 -16.63 -7.83
C ARG A 237 12.92 -15.90 -7.58
N ASP A 238 13.34 -15.07 -8.52
CA ASP A 238 14.53 -14.24 -8.32
C ASP A 238 14.27 -13.08 -7.34
N PHE A 239 15.36 -12.45 -6.87
CA PHE A 239 15.31 -11.35 -5.92
C PHE A 239 14.45 -10.17 -6.41
N ASN A 240 14.51 -9.84 -7.70
CA ASN A 240 13.78 -8.71 -8.27
C ASN A 240 12.28 -9.00 -8.38
N GLN A 241 11.90 -10.24 -8.69
CA GLN A 241 10.49 -10.67 -8.66
C GLN A 241 9.90 -10.53 -7.27
N ILE A 242 10.59 -10.99 -6.23
CA ILE A 242 10.11 -10.94 -4.85
C ILE A 242 10.11 -9.49 -4.34
N LEU A 243 11.15 -8.70 -4.64
CA LEU A 243 11.20 -7.28 -4.34
C LEU A 243 10.03 -6.52 -4.98
N ASN A 244 9.70 -6.80 -6.24
CA ASN A 244 8.58 -6.18 -6.94
C ASN A 244 7.23 -6.60 -6.32
N LEU A 245 7.05 -7.88 -5.97
CA LEU A 245 5.83 -8.37 -5.32
C LEU A 245 5.62 -7.72 -3.94
N VAL A 246 6.65 -7.71 -3.08
CA VAL A 246 6.61 -7.05 -1.76
C VAL A 246 6.37 -5.55 -1.92
N SER A 247 7.10 -4.87 -2.82
CA SER A 247 6.93 -3.44 -3.10
C SER A 247 5.53 -3.08 -3.58
N THR A 248 4.94 -3.87 -4.49
CA THR A 248 3.63 -3.58 -5.06
C THR A 248 2.49 -3.90 -4.09
N GLN A 249 2.48 -5.08 -3.47
CA GLN A 249 1.37 -5.54 -2.63
C GLN A 249 1.37 -4.93 -1.23
N CYS A 250 2.53 -4.63 -0.65
CA CYS A 250 2.63 -4.00 0.68
C CYS A 250 2.77 -2.47 0.61
N HIS A 251 2.49 -1.85 -0.53
CA HIS A 251 2.53 -0.40 -0.74
C HIS A 251 3.84 0.29 -0.29
N LEU A 252 4.98 -0.39 -0.50
CA LEU A 252 6.31 0.14 -0.20
C LEU A 252 6.92 0.86 -1.42
N ARG A 253 7.59 1.98 -1.17
CA ARG A 253 8.43 2.69 -2.13
C ARG A 253 9.85 2.11 -2.08
N ILE A 254 10.40 1.68 -3.21
CA ILE A 254 11.83 1.37 -3.33
C ILE A 254 12.58 2.71 -3.33
N ILE A 255 13.56 2.85 -2.44
CA ILE A 255 14.40 4.04 -2.28
C ILE A 255 15.74 3.86 -3.00
N ASP A 256 16.36 2.69 -2.78
CA ASP A 256 17.64 2.30 -3.41
C ASP A 256 17.62 0.79 -3.67
N GLN A 257 18.33 0.37 -4.71
CA GLN A 257 18.44 -1.03 -5.13
C GLN A 257 19.84 -1.31 -5.72
N LEU A 258 20.53 -2.25 -5.09
CA LEU A 258 21.76 -2.89 -5.53
C LEU A 258 21.46 -4.35 -5.89
N ASP A 259 22.33 -5.02 -6.66
CA ASP A 259 22.07 -6.33 -7.28
C ASP A 259 21.47 -7.40 -6.34
N SER A 260 21.84 -7.37 -5.06
CA SER A 260 21.38 -8.30 -4.03
C SER A 260 20.74 -7.64 -2.80
N ALA A 261 20.43 -6.34 -2.84
CA ALA A 261 19.86 -5.63 -1.70
C ALA A 261 18.98 -4.44 -2.13
N ALA A 262 17.91 -4.16 -1.38
CA ALA A 262 17.05 -3.01 -1.63
C ALA A 262 16.57 -2.39 -0.32
N SER A 263 16.57 -1.05 -0.30
CA SER A 263 15.98 -0.25 0.78
C SER A 263 14.59 0.20 0.35
N LEU A 264 13.60 -0.01 1.21
CA LEU A 264 12.22 0.39 0.99
C LEU A 264 11.69 1.26 2.13
N PHE A 265 10.67 2.06 1.84
CA PHE A 265 10.00 2.95 2.77
C PHE A 265 8.48 2.88 2.60
N SER A 266 7.73 3.00 3.69
CA SER A 266 6.30 3.29 3.66
C SER A 266 5.87 4.08 4.90
N GLN A 267 4.68 4.67 4.84
CA GLN A 267 4.04 5.38 5.94
C GLN A 267 2.57 4.95 6.05
N SER A 268 2.07 4.77 7.27
CA SER A 268 0.64 4.52 7.51
C SER A 268 -0.22 5.79 7.39
N THR A 269 -1.53 5.64 7.28
CA THR A 269 -2.50 6.76 7.39
C THR A 269 -2.40 7.50 8.75
N SER A 270 -1.98 6.82 9.82
CA SER A 270 -1.67 7.43 11.12
C SER A 270 -0.33 8.17 11.18
N GLY A 271 0.46 8.14 10.10
CA GLY A 271 1.76 8.82 10.01
C GLY A 271 2.97 8.01 10.49
N ASN A 272 2.77 6.79 10.99
CA ASN A 272 3.85 5.90 11.44
C ASN A 272 4.73 5.50 10.25
N ARG A 273 6.05 5.64 10.41
CA ARG A 273 7.04 5.38 9.36
C ARG A 273 7.65 4.00 9.53
N ILE A 274 7.84 3.30 8.41
CA ILE A 274 8.53 2.02 8.37
C ILE A 274 9.53 1.95 7.21
N CYS A 275 10.74 1.50 7.51
CA CYS A 275 11.82 1.28 6.55
C CYS A 275 12.15 -0.21 6.52
N LEU A 276 12.26 -0.80 5.33
CA LEU A 276 12.69 -2.17 5.14
C LEU A 276 14.03 -2.24 4.41
N LEU A 277 14.81 -3.26 4.72
CA LEU A 277 16.05 -3.61 4.04
C LEU A 277 16.00 -5.08 3.65
N MET A 278 15.66 -5.33 2.38
CA MET A 278 15.65 -6.66 1.78
C MET A 278 17.05 -6.99 1.28
N LYS A 279 17.58 -8.17 1.60
CA LYS A 279 18.88 -8.67 1.11
C LYS A 279 18.73 -10.12 0.64
N SER A 280 19.13 -10.40 -0.59
CA SER A 280 19.28 -11.76 -1.10
C SER A 280 20.44 -12.47 -0.39
N LYS A 281 20.22 -13.73 -0.02
CA LYS A 281 21.21 -14.66 0.54
C LYS A 281 21.20 -15.94 -0.29
N SER A 282 22.20 -16.80 -0.11
CA SER A 282 22.35 -18.05 -0.88
C SER A 282 21.18 -19.03 -0.76
N SER A 283 20.33 -18.91 0.26
CA SER A 283 19.24 -19.86 0.56
C SER A 283 17.90 -19.22 0.93
N HIS A 284 17.81 -17.89 0.95
CA HIS A 284 16.63 -17.13 1.41
C HIS A 284 16.79 -15.64 1.09
N ILE A 285 15.74 -14.84 1.29
CA ILE A 285 15.83 -13.37 1.35
C ILE A 285 15.61 -12.95 2.80
N SER A 286 16.58 -12.24 3.39
CA SER A 286 16.41 -11.61 4.70
C SER A 286 15.72 -10.26 4.54
N VAL A 287 14.69 -9.99 5.33
CA VAL A 287 14.01 -8.69 5.40
C VAL A 287 14.20 -8.14 6.82
N GLU A 288 14.98 -7.06 6.95
CA GLU A 288 15.13 -6.29 8.18
C GLU A 288 14.17 -5.10 8.14
N ALA A 289 13.46 -4.82 9.23
CA ALA A 289 12.52 -3.70 9.34
C ALA A 289 12.92 -2.78 10.49
N ARG A 290 12.66 -1.48 10.32
CA ARG A 290 12.75 -0.46 11.38
C ARG A 290 11.55 0.48 11.35
N SER A 291 11.00 0.79 12.52
CA SER A 291 9.78 1.60 12.63
C SER A 291 9.75 2.47 13.89
N ASP A 292 8.93 3.51 13.85
CA ASP A 292 8.49 4.26 15.04
C ASP A 292 7.34 3.56 15.80
N SER A 293 6.79 2.45 15.27
CA SER A 293 5.74 1.62 15.86
C SER A 293 6.10 0.14 15.83
N GLU A 294 6.15 -0.50 17.00
CA GLU A 294 6.41 -1.94 17.12
C GLU A 294 5.28 -2.79 16.52
N SER A 295 4.02 -2.42 16.78
CA SER A 295 2.83 -3.12 16.28
C SER A 295 2.77 -3.11 14.76
N LEU A 296 3.01 -1.95 14.12
CA LEU A 296 3.04 -1.84 12.66
C LEU A 296 4.16 -2.70 12.07
N MET A 297 5.34 -2.68 12.68
CA MET A 297 6.49 -3.46 12.24
C MET A 297 6.24 -4.96 12.34
N ALA A 298 5.73 -5.45 13.47
CA ALA A 298 5.39 -6.86 13.65
C ALA A 298 4.31 -7.31 12.66
N SER A 299 3.21 -6.56 12.56
CA SER A 299 2.08 -6.87 11.68
C SER A 299 2.47 -6.90 10.19
N LEU A 300 3.31 -5.94 9.74
CA LEU A 300 3.79 -5.92 8.36
C LEU A 300 4.72 -7.10 8.06
N LEU A 301 5.61 -7.46 8.99
CA LEU A 301 6.50 -8.60 8.84
C LEU A 301 5.73 -9.92 8.78
N ASP A 302 4.69 -10.09 9.61
CA ASP A 302 3.80 -11.25 9.58
C ASP A 302 3.02 -11.34 8.25
N GLU A 303 2.49 -10.22 7.75
CA GLU A 303 1.87 -10.19 6.41
C GLU A 303 2.85 -10.55 5.29
N ILE A 304 4.09 -10.05 5.36
CA ILE A 304 5.13 -10.37 4.37
C ILE A 304 5.49 -11.87 4.45
N MET A 305 5.58 -12.46 5.64
CA MET A 305 5.76 -13.90 5.80
C MET A 305 4.61 -14.70 5.18
N ILE A 306 3.36 -14.37 5.51
CA ILE A 306 2.17 -15.09 5.03
C ILE A 306 2.06 -15.02 3.50
N ASN A 307 2.33 -13.85 2.90
CA ASN A 307 2.13 -13.63 1.46
C ASN A 307 3.32 -14.06 0.58
N PHE A 308 4.55 -14.17 1.11
CA PHE A 308 5.76 -14.36 0.28
C PHE A 308 6.73 -15.46 0.77
N ALA A 309 6.47 -16.12 1.90
CA ALA A 309 7.16 -17.37 2.28
C ALA A 309 6.41 -18.64 1.77
N THR A 310 5.42 -18.44 0.90
CA THR A 310 4.58 -19.47 0.26
C THR A 310 4.95 -19.73 -1.20
#